data_AF-A0AAV3XHW1-F1
#
_entry.id   AF-A0AAV3XHW1-F1
#
_cell.length_a   1.000
_cell.length_b   1.000
_cell.length_c   1.000
_cell.angle_alpha   90.00
_cell.angle_beta   90.00
_cell.angle_gamma   90.00
#
_symmetry.space_group_name_H-M   'P 1'
#
loop_
_entity.id
_entity.type
_entity.pdbx_description
1 polymer ?
#
loop_
_entity_poly.entity_id
_entity_poly.type
_entity_poly.pdbx_seq_one_letter_code
_entity_poly.pdbx_strand_id
1 'polypeptide(L)' 'MGKHTEQCTIDNMAKVTVTIYMDDKDKEALQRLADAEERSLSQMALLILKQAIRKAEQEGKI' A
#
# COMPACT_ATOMS: atom_id res chain seq x y z
N MET A 1 -29.59 20.60 23.45
CA MET A 1 -29.45 19.31 22.75
C MET A 1 -28.71 19.57 21.43
N GLY A 2 -27.38 19.67 21.48
CA GLY A 2 -26.53 19.78 20.28
C GLY A 2 -25.81 18.46 20.12
N LYS A 3 -26.05 17.77 18.99
CA LYS A 3 -25.56 16.41 18.75
C LYS A 3 -24.04 16.41 18.71
N HIS A 4 -23.43 15.51 19.51
CA HIS A 4 -22.03 15.14 19.39
C HIS A 4 -21.75 14.73 17.94
N THR A 5 -20.97 15.55 17.25
CA THR A 5 -20.41 15.19 15.95
C THR A 5 -19.44 14.04 16.19
N GLU A 6 -19.71 12.91 15.54
CA GLU A 6 -18.92 11.69 15.59
C GLU A 6 -17.45 11.99 15.27
N GLN A 7 -16.59 11.85 16.29
CA GLN A 7 -15.15 11.81 16.12
C GLN A 7 -14.82 10.43 15.52
N CYS A 8 -14.81 10.37 14.20
CA CYS A 8 -14.35 9.19 13.46
C CYS A 8 -12.82 9.12 13.66
N THR A 9 -12.37 8.27 14.59
CA THR A 9 -10.96 8.06 14.91
C THR A 9 -10.22 7.47 13.71
N ILE A 10 -9.60 8.32 12.89
CA ILE A 10 -8.52 7.93 11.97
C ILE A 10 -7.20 7.94 12.75
N ASP A 11 -7.15 7.22 13.87
CA ASP A 11 -5.98 7.18 14.76
C ASP A 11 -5.29 5.83 14.59
N ASN A 12 -4.49 5.69 13.51
CA ASN A 12 -3.24 4.89 13.47
C ASN A 12 -2.57 4.79 12.07
N MET A 13 -3.00 5.51 11.04
CA MET A 13 -2.31 5.44 9.74
C MET A 13 -1.00 6.23 9.77
N ALA A 14 0.10 5.55 10.05
CA ALA A 14 1.43 6.13 9.99
C ALA A 14 1.87 6.34 8.53
N LYS A 15 2.23 7.58 8.17
CA LYS A 15 2.90 7.86 6.89
C LYS A 15 4.33 7.33 6.96
N VAL A 16 4.64 6.32 6.15
CA VAL A 16 5.99 5.78 6.01
C VAL A 16 6.56 6.18 4.65
N THR A 17 7.79 6.66 4.62
CA THR A 17 8.54 6.92 3.38
C THR A 17 9.64 5.88 3.25
N VAL A 18 9.67 5.16 2.13
CA VAL A 18 10.71 4.18 1.82
C VAL A 18 11.31 4.46 0.46
N THR A 19 12.61 4.22 0.30
CA THR A 19 13.29 4.21 -0.99
C THR A 19 13.55 2.76 -1.38
N ILE A 20 13.11 2.37 -2.57
CA ILE A 20 13.24 0.99 -3.07
C ILE A 20 14.20 1.00 -4.27
N TYR A 21 15.23 0.19 -4.20
CA TYR A 21 16.12 -0.09 -5.31
C TYR A 21 15.72 -1.44 -5.92
N MET A 22 15.49 -1.46 -7.23
CA MET A 22 15.11 -2.65 -7.99
C MET A 22 15.73 -2.56 -9.38
N ASP A 23 15.83 -3.69 -10.06
CA ASP A 23 16.30 -3.72 -11.44
C ASP A 23 15.34 -2.97 -12.38
N ASP A 24 15.86 -2.50 -13.51
CA ASP A 24 15.05 -1.80 -14.51
C ASP A 24 13.87 -2.66 -14.99
N LYS A 25 14.06 -3.97 -15.15
CA LYS A 25 12.98 -4.88 -15.58
C LYS A 25 11.84 -4.92 -14.57
N ASP A 26 12.16 -4.97 -13.29
CA ASP A 26 11.16 -5.02 -12.22
C ASP A 26 10.41 -3.69 -12.10
N LYS A 27 11.13 -2.57 -12.25
CA LYS A 27 10.54 -1.24 -12.30
C LYS A 27 9.59 -1.09 -13.49
N GLU A 28 10.00 -1.55 -14.68
CA GLU A 28 9.14 -1.51 -15.87
C GLU A 28 7.90 -2.39 -15.70
N ALA A 29 8.03 -3.58 -15.13
CA ALA A 29 6.89 -4.45 -14.84
C ALA A 29 5.91 -3.78 -13.87
N LEU A 30 6.42 -3.16 -12.79
CA LEU A 30 5.60 -2.42 -11.82
C LEU A 30 4.90 -1.22 -12.47
N GLN A 31 5.58 -0.51 -13.37
CA GLN A 31 4.99 0.61 -14.10
C GLN A 31 3.85 0.15 -15.01
N ARG A 32 4.05 -0.91 -15.81
CA ARG A 32 3.00 -1.46 -16.68
C ARG A 32 1.77 -1.91 -15.88
N LEU A 33 2.00 -2.50 -14.72
CA LEU A 33 0.94 -2.90 -13.80
C LEU A 33 0.17 -1.69 -13.25
N ALA A 34 0.88 -0.62 -12.88
CA ALA A 34 0.26 0.61 -12.42
C ALA A 34 -0.57 1.27 -13.54
N ASP A 35 -0.04 1.33 -14.77
CA ASP A 35 -0.72 1.90 -15.93
C ASP A 35 -1.98 1.10 -16.30
N ALA A 36 -1.91 -0.24 -16.27
CA ALA A 36 -3.04 -1.12 -16.57
C ALA A 36 -4.21 -0.98 -15.59
N GLU A 37 -3.93 -0.58 -14.34
CA GLU A 37 -4.96 -0.34 -13.32
C GLU A 37 -5.30 1.14 -13.12
N GLU A 38 -4.77 2.04 -13.96
CA GLU A 38 -4.93 3.50 -13.85
C GLU A 38 -4.51 4.04 -12.47
N ARG A 39 -3.46 3.46 -11.87
CA ARG A 39 -2.94 3.83 -10.54
C ARG A 39 -1.55 4.45 -10.63
N SER A 40 -1.18 5.21 -9.59
CA SER A 40 0.21 5.64 -9.44
C SER A 40 1.14 4.48 -9.06
N LEU A 41 2.41 4.59 -9.43
CA LEU A 41 3.45 3.60 -9.11
C LEU A 41 3.53 3.33 -7.59
N SER A 42 3.48 4.38 -6.76
CA SER A 42 3.51 4.25 -5.30
C SER A 42 2.28 3.54 -4.73
N GLN A 43 1.09 3.77 -5.31
CA GLN A 43 -0.11 3.04 -4.92
C GLN A 43 -0.01 1.57 -5.33
N MET A 44 0.54 1.28 -6.50
CA MET A 44 0.72 -0.10 -6.96
C MET A 44 1.74 -0.85 -6.09
N ALA A 45 2.86 -0.22 -5.78
CA ALA A 45 3.85 -0.77 -4.83
C ALA A 45 3.23 -1.07 -3.47
N LEU A 46 2.38 -0.18 -2.95
CA LEU A 46 1.68 -0.40 -1.69
C LEU A 46 0.70 -1.57 -1.76
N LEU A 47 -0.01 -1.76 -2.88
CA LEU A 47 -0.94 -2.88 -3.06
C LEU A 47 -0.20 -4.21 -3.04
N ILE A 48 0.88 -4.32 -3.81
CA ILE A 48 1.71 -5.53 -3.85
C ILE A 48 2.30 -5.79 -2.45
N LEU A 49 2.80 -4.76 -1.77
CA LEU A 49 3.31 -4.90 -0.40
C LEU A 49 2.24 -5.42 0.56
N LYS A 50 1.01 -4.88 0.51
CA LYS A 50 -0.11 -5.34 1.34
C LYS A 50 -0.49 -6.80 1.04
N GLN A 51 -0.46 -7.21 -0.23
CA GLN A 51 -0.72 -8.59 -0.62
C GLN A 51 0.35 -9.53 -0.08
N ALA A 52 1.63 -9.13 -0.16
CA ALA A 52 2.75 -9.92 0.37
C ALA A 52 2.67 -10.08 1.90
N ILE A 53 2.32 -9.01 2.64
CA ILE A 53 2.13 -9.04 4.09
C ILE A 53 0.99 -10.01 4.45
N ARG A 54 -0.18 -9.88 3.82
CA ARG A 54 -1.33 -10.79 4.08
C ARG A 54 -0.98 -12.25 3.83
N LYS A 55 -0.21 -12.52 2.78
CA LYS A 55 0.27 -13.87 2.50
C LYS A 55 1.20 -14.38 3.59
N ALA A 56 2.11 -13.54 4.09
CA ALA A 56 3.01 -13.90 5.19
C ALA A 56 2.25 -14.17 6.50
N GLU A 57 1.20 -13.38 6.80
CA GLU A 57 0.29 -13.63 7.95
C GLU A 57 -0.42 -14.99 7.81
N GLN A 58 -0.95 -15.30 6.63
CA GLN A 58 -1.62 -16.58 6.35
C GLN A 58 -0.67 -17.78 6.45
N GLU A 59 0.59 -17.59 6.12
CA GLU A 59 1.64 -18.60 6.24
C GLU A 59 2.21 -18.69 7.67
N GLY A 60 1.75 -17.86 8.61
CA GLY A 60 2.23 -17.81 9.99
C GLY A 60 3.68 -17.33 10.12
N LYS A 61 4.19 -16.58 9.14
CA LYS A 61 5.56 -16.03 9.14
C LYS A 61 5.66 -14.74 9.94
N ILE A 62 4.54 -14.02 10.06
CA ILE A 62 4.33 -12.83 10.87
C ILE A 62 2.95 -12.87 11.52
#